data_AF-A0A392QMU3-F1
#
_entry.id   AF-A0A392QMU3-F1
#
_cell.length_a   1.000
_cell.length_b   1.000
_cell.length_c   1.000
_cell.angle_alpha   90.00
_cell.angle_beta   90.00
_cell.angle_gamma   90.00
#
_symmetry.space_group_name_H-M   'P 1'
#
loop_
_entity.id
_entity.type
_entity.pdbx_description
1 polymer ?
#
loop_
_entity_poly.entity_id
_entity_poly.type
_entity_poly.pdbx_seq_one_letter_code
_entity_poly.pdbx_strand_id
1 'polypeptide(L)'
;MTLEEAYDEFMGELEEYYEEEKIQAEECTHCIQRKLPPKLKDPGIFTVPCCIGETKKEALLDLGFSINLMPLSFAKKWKIGKLSTTNTMEIILADQSILRPSATI
;
A
#
# COMPACT_ATOMS: atom_id res chain seq x y z
N MET A 1 -44.70 -3.40 19.45
CA MET A 1 -43.62 -3.61 18.48
C MET A 1 -43.70 -5.04 17.99
N THR A 2 -44.38 -5.21 16.86
CA THR A 2 -44.38 -6.46 16.11
C THR A 2 -43.06 -6.60 15.34
N LEU A 3 -42.75 -7.80 14.86
CA LEU A 3 -41.57 -8.02 14.01
C LEU A 3 -41.61 -7.19 12.72
N GLU A 4 -42.81 -6.91 12.22
CA GLU A 4 -43.03 -6.09 11.03
C GLU A 4 -42.73 -4.62 11.31
N GLU A 5 -43.24 -4.08 12.43
CA GLU A 5 -42.93 -2.71 12.87
C GLU A 5 -41.42 -2.50 13.09
N ALA A 6 -40.72 -3.49 13.66
CA ALA A 6 -39.27 -3.42 13.87
C ALA A 6 -38.46 -3.53 12.57
N TYR A 7 -38.97 -4.25 11.57
CA TYR A 7 -38.33 -4.35 10.26
C TYR A 7 -38.49 -3.05 9.47
N ASP A 8 -39.68 -2.44 9.51
CA ASP A 8 -39.94 -1.17 8.85
C ASP A 8 -39.11 -0.03 9.46
N GLU A 9 -38.97 0.01 10.78
CA GLU A 9 -38.11 0.98 11.49
C GLU A 9 -36.65 0.83 11.07
N PHE A 10 -36.13 -0.41 11.08
CA PHE A 10 -34.75 -0.70 10.68
C PHE A 10 -34.47 -0.36 9.21
N MET A 11 -35.42 -0.66 8.31
CA MET A 11 -35.30 -0.33 6.90
C MET A 11 -35.33 1.18 6.68
N GLY A 12 -36.15 1.91 7.44
CA GLY A 12 -36.19 3.38 7.40
C GLY A 12 -34.87 4.01 7.83
N GLU A 13 -34.25 3.52 8.91
CA GLU A 13 -32.93 4.00 9.37
C GLU A 13 -31.83 3.75 8.33
N LEU A 14 -31.85 2.58 7.68
CA LEU A 14 -30.92 2.25 6.60
C LEU A 14 -31.09 3.20 5.42
N GLU A 15 -32.32 3.48 5.01
CA GLU A 15 -32.62 4.35 3.87
C GLU A 15 -32.17 5.80 4.12
N GLU A 16 -32.38 6.29 5.35
CA GLU A 16 -31.87 7.59 5.79
C GLU A 16 -30.33 7.63 5.75
N TYR A 17 -29.65 6.60 6.29
CA TYR A 17 -28.20 6.48 6.23
C TYR A 17 -27.66 6.46 4.79
N TYR A 18 -28.32 5.74 3.87
CA TYR A 18 -27.90 5.68 2.47
C TYR A 18 -28.03 7.03 1.76
N GLU A 19 -29.06 7.81 2.04
CA GLU A 19 -29.20 9.16 1.46
C GLU A 19 -28.19 10.15 2.05
N GLU A 20 -27.85 10.05 3.35
CA GLU A 20 -26.77 10.85 3.94
C GLU A 20 -25.41 10.55 3.31
N GLU A 21 -25.05 9.27 3.13
CA GLU A 21 -23.80 8.87 2.47
C GLU A 21 -23.76 9.35 1.01
N LYS A 22 -24.89 9.29 0.32
CA LYS A 22 -25.00 9.73 -1.08
C LYS A 22 -24.81 11.24 -1.21
N ILE A 23 -25.38 12.04 -0.32
CA ILE A 23 -25.16 13.49 -0.29
C ILE A 23 -23.70 13.81 -0.01
N GLN A 24 -23.05 13.14 0.97
CA GLN A 24 -21.62 13.33 1.22
C GLN A 24 -20.76 12.93 0.01
N ALA A 25 -21.11 11.85 -0.68
CA ALA A 25 -20.42 11.42 -1.90
C ALA A 25 -20.60 12.44 -3.04
N GLU A 26 -21.79 13.04 -3.18
CA GLU A 26 -22.09 14.10 -4.14
C GLU A 26 -21.32 15.40 -3.82
N GLU A 27 -21.24 15.81 -2.55
CA GLU A 27 -20.44 16.96 -2.13
C GLU A 27 -18.94 16.72 -2.34
N CYS A 28 -18.46 15.51 -2.05
CA CYS A 28 -17.08 15.10 -2.27
C CYS A 28 -16.76 15.09 -3.78
N THR A 29 -17.65 14.55 -4.61
CA THR A 29 -17.47 14.57 -6.07
C THR A 29 -17.53 15.99 -6.64
N HIS A 30 -18.38 16.87 -6.11
CA HIS A 30 -18.40 18.29 -6.50
C HIS A 30 -17.10 19.01 -6.09
N CYS A 31 -16.53 18.69 -4.93
CA CYS A 31 -15.21 19.17 -4.51
C CYS A 31 -14.09 18.63 -5.42
N ILE A 32 -14.19 17.38 -5.86
CA ILE A 32 -13.26 16.73 -6.80
C ILE A 32 -13.40 17.32 -8.22
N GLN A 33 -14.59 17.75 -8.63
CA GLN A 33 -14.82 18.44 -9.91
C GLN A 33 -14.15 19.82 -9.98
N ARG A 34 -13.77 20.42 -8.84
CA ARG A 34 -12.82 21.54 -8.85
C ARG A 34 -11.46 21.01 -9.31
N LYS A 35 -11.26 21.05 -10.64
CA LYS A 35 -10.05 20.64 -11.38
C LYS A 35 -8.97 20.08 -10.46
N LEU A 36 -9.05 18.78 -10.18
CA LEU A 36 -7.94 18.07 -9.55
C LEU A 36 -6.66 18.48 -10.29
N PRO A 37 -5.56 18.80 -9.56
CA PRO A 37 -4.30 19.04 -10.22
C PRO A 37 -4.01 17.87 -11.14
N PRO A 38 -3.55 18.12 -12.39
CA PRO A 38 -3.32 17.05 -13.34
C PRO A 38 -2.44 15.99 -12.68
N LYS A 39 -2.90 14.73 -12.69
CA LYS A 39 -2.09 13.61 -12.19
C LYS A 39 -0.73 13.69 -12.87
N LEU A 40 0.30 13.98 -12.10
CA LEU A 40 1.66 13.88 -12.58
C LEU A 40 1.84 12.44 -13.06
N LYS A 41 2.42 12.28 -14.25
CA LYS A 41 2.84 10.96 -14.73
C LYS A 41 3.69 10.37 -13.62
N ASP A 42 3.28 9.22 -13.10
CA ASP A 42 4.10 8.49 -12.17
C ASP A 42 5.46 8.31 -12.84
N PRO A 43 6.57 8.82 -12.27
CA PRO A 43 7.87 8.76 -12.92
C PRO A 43 8.32 7.32 -13.18
N GLY A 44 7.57 6.33 -12.67
CA GLY A 44 7.65 4.95 -13.11
C GLY A 44 8.91 4.27 -12.63
N ILE A 45 9.43 4.73 -11.48
CA ILE A 45 10.69 4.40 -10.79
C ILE A 45 11.50 5.69 -10.62
N PHE A 46 11.62 6.18 -9.39
CA PHE A 46 12.64 7.18 -9.06
C PHE A 46 13.65 6.56 -8.10
N THR A 47 14.93 6.84 -8.35
CA THR A 47 16.01 6.40 -7.48
C THR A 47 16.40 7.51 -6.53
N VAL A 48 16.76 7.13 -5.30
CA VAL A 48 17.32 8.03 -4.31
C VAL A 48 18.74 7.60 -3.98
N PRO A 49 19.69 8.56 -3.83
CA PRO A 49 21.03 8.22 -3.37
C PRO A 49 20.96 7.72 -1.92
N CYS A 50 21.63 6.61 -1.63
CA CYS A 50 21.73 6.01 -0.32
C CYS A 50 23.19 5.62 0.00
N CYS A 51 23.50 5.49 1.29
CA CYS A 51 24.80 5.02 1.75
C CYS A 51 24.64 3.65 2.42
N ILE A 52 25.49 2.70 2.03
CA ILE A 52 25.58 1.37 2.64
C ILE A 52 26.99 1.25 3.22
N GLY A 53 27.10 1.44 4.53
CA GLY A 53 28.37 1.76 5.16
C GLY A 53 28.96 3.03 4.55
N GLU A 54 30.19 2.95 4.05
CA GLU A 54 30.89 4.06 3.38
C GLU A 54 30.60 4.16 1.87
N THR A 55 29.81 3.23 1.32
CA THR A 55 29.58 3.15 -0.13
C THR A 55 28.31 3.88 -0.53
N LYS A 56 28.42 4.84 -1.47
CA LYS A 56 27.26 5.49 -2.10
C LYS A 56 26.65 4.62 -3.20
N LYS A 57 25.33 4.49 -3.20
CA LYS A 57 24.51 3.74 -4.14
C LYS A 57 23.23 4.47 -4.47
N GLU A 58 22.52 3.98 -5.47
CA GLU A 58 21.16 4.41 -5.79
C GLU A 58 20.21 3.29 -5.36
N ALA A 59 19.14 3.65 -4.66
CA ALA A 59 18.07 2.76 -4.27
C ALA A 59 16.80 3.15 -5.01
N LEU A 60 16.07 2.14 -5.49
CA LEU A 60 14.74 2.34 -6.06
C LEU A 60 13.78 2.67 -4.93
N LEU A 61 13.13 3.84 -4.99
CA LEU A 61 12.14 4.23 -4.01
C LEU A 61 10.75 3.89 -4.55
N ASP A 62 10.21 2.79 -4.04
CA ASP A 62 8.83 2.39 -4.27
C ASP A 62 7.96 2.91 -3.12
N LEU A 63 7.19 3.96 -3.38
CA LEU A 63 6.27 4.55 -2.39
C LEU A 63 5.02 3.69 -2.16
N GLY A 64 4.75 2.73 -3.04
CA GLY A 64 3.64 1.78 -2.92
C GLY A 64 3.94 0.61 -1.99
N PHE A 65 5.17 0.48 -1.51
CA PHE A 65 5.61 -0.68 -0.75
C PHE A 65 6.14 -0.29 0.64
N SER A 66 5.66 -0.99 1.68
CA SER A 66 6.03 -0.70 3.07
C SER A 66 7.34 -1.36 3.52
N ILE A 67 7.99 -2.15 2.66
CA ILE A 67 9.21 -2.89 2.99
C ILE A 67 10.34 -2.57 1.99
N ASN A 68 11.58 -2.53 2.48
CA ASN A 68 12.76 -2.34 1.65
C ASN A 68 13.32 -3.69 1.21
N LEU A 69 13.52 -3.89 -0.09
CA LEU A 69 14.11 -5.12 -0.64
C LEU A 69 15.57 -4.88 -1.05
N MET A 70 16.44 -5.84 -0.70
CA MET A 70 17.83 -5.85 -1.14
C MET A 70 18.17 -7.20 -1.78
N PRO A 71 18.69 -7.22 -3.01
CA PRO A 71 19.12 -8.47 -3.64
C PRO A 71 20.20 -9.17 -2.82
N LEU A 72 20.10 -10.49 -2.67
CA LEU A 72 21.08 -11.28 -1.92
C LEU A 72 22.51 -11.14 -2.49
N SER A 73 22.63 -11.10 -3.83
CA SER A 73 23.92 -10.88 -4.51
C SER A 73 24.57 -9.55 -4.11
N PHE A 74 23.74 -8.51 -3.94
CA PHE A 74 24.18 -7.21 -3.46
C PHE A 74 24.64 -7.31 -2.01
N ALA A 75 23.83 -7.90 -1.12
CA ALA A 75 24.19 -8.08 0.29
C ALA A 75 25.49 -8.89 0.46
N LYS A 76 25.69 -9.95 -0.33
CA LYS A 76 26.92 -10.75 -0.37
C LYS A 76 28.12 -9.92 -0.85
N LYS A 77 27.97 -9.16 -1.94
CA LYS A 77 29.05 -8.31 -2.50
C LYS A 77 29.55 -7.28 -1.48
N TRP A 78 28.64 -6.68 -0.71
CA TRP A 78 28.97 -5.64 0.27
C TRP A 78 29.15 -6.18 1.69
N LYS A 79 29.16 -7.50 1.86
CA LYS A 79 29.33 -8.19 3.15
C LYS A 79 28.46 -7.59 4.25
N ILE A 80 27.17 -7.36 3.95
CA ILE A 80 26.23 -6.74 4.89
C ILE A 80 25.97 -7.70 6.03
N GLY A 81 26.76 -7.55 7.10
CA GLY A 81 26.60 -8.18 8.40
C GLY A 81 26.32 -9.69 8.35
N LYS A 82 25.80 -10.20 9.46
CA LYS A 82 25.19 -11.54 9.49
C LYS A 82 23.74 -11.41 9.07
N LEU A 83 23.36 -12.06 7.96
CA LEU A 83 21.96 -12.15 7.55
C LEU A 83 21.27 -13.22 8.39
N SER A 84 20.22 -12.83 9.11
CA SER A 84 19.34 -13.78 9.79
C SER A 84 18.22 -14.19 8.85
N THR A 85 18.06 -15.49 8.61
CA THR A 85 16.85 -16.03 7.99
C THR A 85 15.76 -16.17 9.02
N THR A 86 14.60 -15.58 8.75
CA THR A 86 13.37 -15.95 9.44
C THR A 86 12.60 -16.87 8.51
N ASN A 87 12.56 -18.17 8.81
CA ASN A 87 11.92 -19.18 7.96
C ASN A 87 10.39 -19.03 7.84
N THR A 88 9.79 -18.05 8.53
CA THR A 88 8.35 -17.82 8.60
C THR A 88 7.90 -16.58 7.81
N MET A 89 8.80 -15.86 7.14
CA MET A 89 8.45 -14.62 6.45
C MET A 89 8.08 -14.89 4.98
N GLU A 90 6.90 -14.41 4.58
CA GLU A 90 6.39 -14.45 3.22
C GLU A 90 6.01 -13.04 2.78
N ILE A 91 6.38 -12.68 1.55
CA ILE A 91 6.08 -11.38 0.95
C ILE A 91 5.16 -11.63 -0.24
N ILE A 92 3.96 -11.06 -0.21
CA ILE A 92 3.01 -11.14 -1.30
C ILE A 92 3.23 -9.93 -2.20
N LEU A 93 3.53 -10.16 -3.48
CA LEU A 93 3.71 -9.12 -4.48
C LEU A 93 2.36 -8.72 -5.11
N ALA A 94 2.34 -7.59 -5.83
CA ALA A 94 1.13 -7.08 -6.46
C ALA A 94 0.53 -8.03 -7.52
N ASP A 95 1.36 -8.91 -8.12
CA ASP A 95 0.93 -9.97 -9.03
C ASP A 95 0.47 -11.25 -8.30
N GLN A 96 0.30 -11.18 -6.98
CA GLN A 96 -0.06 -12.27 -6.07
C GLN A 96 1.00 -13.38 -5.95
N SER A 97 2.19 -13.19 -6.51
CA SER A 97 3.30 -14.11 -6.28
C SER A 97 3.82 -14.00 -4.84
N ILE A 98 4.31 -15.13 -4.31
CA ILE A 98 4.82 -15.23 -2.95
C ILE A 98 6.34 -15.34 -2.99
N LEU A 99 7.01 -14.31 -2.49
CA LEU A 99 8.45 -14.29 -2.31
C LEU A 99 8.79 -14.71 -0.88
N ARG A 100 9.61 -15.77 -0.75
CA ARG A 100 10.16 -16.22 0.54
C ARG A 100 11.61 -15.77 0.63
N PRO A 101 11.95 -14.78 1.48
CA PRO A 101 13.32 -14.32 1.62
C PRO A 101 14.21 -15.47 2.10
N SER A 102 15.17 -15.88 1.27
CA SER A 102 16.19 -16.85 1.67
C SER A 102 17.51 -16.13 1.86
N ALA A 103 18.15 -16.35 3.00
CA ALA A 103 19.57 -16.05 3.20
C ALA A 103 20.34 -17.36 3.27
N THR A 104 20.27 -18.18 2.21
CA THR A 104 21.25 -19.26 2.04
C THR A 104 22.58 -18.62 1.63
N ILE A 105 23.54 -18.62 2.56
CA ILE A 105 24.93 -18.19 2.32
C ILE A 105 25.57 -19.18 1.36
#